data_AF-Q7NC87-F1
#
_entry.id   AF-Q7NC87-F1
#
_cell.length_a   1.000
_cell.length_b   1.000
_cell.length_c   1.000
_cell.angle_alpha   90.00
_cell.angle_beta   90.00
_cell.angle_gamma   90.00
#
_symmetry.space_group_name_H-M   'P 1'
#
loop_
_entity.id
_entity.type
_entity.pdbx_description
1 polymer ?
#
loop_
_entity_poly.entity_id
_entity_poly.type
_entity_poly.pdbx_seq_one_letter_code
_entity_poly.pdbx_strand_id
1 'polypeptide(L)' 'MPTVDGLITATAARHGLAVATRNLRHFQMFGARVVNPWEGQKIQ' A
#
# COMPACT_ATOMS: atom_id res chain seq x y z
N MET A 1 5.86 -0.61 -16.07
CA MET A 1 4.83 -1.66 -16.04
C MET A 1 4.44 -1.91 -14.59
N PRO A 2 3.24 -1.49 -14.12
CA PRO A 2 2.85 -1.56 -12.71
C PRO A 2 2.25 -2.93 -12.35
N THR A 3 2.75 -4.01 -12.95
CA THR A 3 2.20 -5.37 -12.76
C THR A 3 2.42 -5.87 -11.33
N VAL A 4 3.59 -5.56 -10.75
CA VAL A 4 3.96 -6.00 -9.40
C VAL A 4 3.08 -5.31 -8.35
N ASP A 5 2.87 -4.00 -8.46
CA ASP A 5 2.06 -3.21 -7.54
C ASP A 5 0.60 -3.73 -7.51
N GLY A 6 0.06 -4.07 -8.68
CA GLY A 6 -1.27 -4.67 -8.80
C GLY A 6 -1.38 -6.03 -8.12
N LEU A 7 -0.38 -6.92 -8.28
CA LEU A 7 -0.38 -8.24 -7.64
C LEU A 7 -0.27 -8.17 -6.12
N ILE A 8 0.60 -7.29 -5.60
CA ILE A 8 0.74 -7.04 -4.16
C ILE A 8 -0.60 -6.54 -3.60
N THR A 9 -1.23 -5.59 -4.29
CA THR A 9 -2.47 -4.99 -3.79
C THR A 9 -3.66 -5.94 -3.89
N ALA A 10 -3.76 -6.74 -4.96
CA ALA A 10 -4.78 -7.79 -5.09
C ALA A 10 -4.67 -8.85 -3.97
N THR A 11 -3.44 -9.23 -3.61
CA THR A 11 -3.18 -10.15 -2.49
C THR A 11 -3.65 -9.53 -1.18
N ALA A 12 -3.25 -8.27 -0.90
CA ALA A 12 -3.66 -7.58 0.31
C ALA A 12 -5.18 -7.46 0.40
N ALA A 13 -5.86 -7.08 -0.69
CA ALA A 13 -7.32 -6.98 -0.75
C ALA A 13 -8.01 -8.33 -0.51
N ARG A 14 -7.52 -9.41 -1.14
CA ARG A 14 -8.07 -10.77 -0.97
C ARG A 14 -8.03 -11.26 0.47
N HIS A 15 -6.99 -10.87 1.21
CA HIS A 15 -6.76 -11.32 2.59
C HIS A 15 -7.15 -10.28 3.65
N GLY A 16 -7.74 -9.14 3.27
CA GLY A 16 -8.15 -8.09 4.20
C GLY A 16 -6.97 -7.34 4.86
N LEU A 17 -5.78 -7.40 4.27
CA LEU A 17 -4.55 -6.76 4.75
C LEU A 17 -4.40 -5.33 4.24
N ALA A 18 -3.42 -4.61 4.78
CA ALA A 18 -2.99 -3.30 4.29
C ALA A 18 -1.58 -3.38 3.67
N VAL A 19 -1.34 -2.58 2.63
CA VAL A 19 -0.01 -2.43 2.02
C VAL A 19 0.73 -1.29 2.71
N ALA A 20 1.86 -1.58 3.35
CA ALA A 20 2.75 -0.57 3.91
C ALA A 20 3.76 -0.11 2.85
N THR A 21 3.71 1.17 2.46
CA THR A 21 4.59 1.72 1.42
C THR A 21 4.78 3.23 1.57
N ARG A 22 5.97 3.75 1.19
CA ARG A 22 6.19 5.20 1.03
C ARG A 22 5.54 5.78 -0.22
N ASN A 23 5.23 4.94 -1.21
CA ASN A 23 4.73 5.38 -2.51
C ASN A 23 3.22 5.15 -2.62
N LEU A 24 2.45 5.94 -1.89
CA LEU A 24 0.99 5.81 -1.82
C LEU A 24 0.32 5.85 -3.20
N ARG A 25 0.77 6.75 -4.08
CA ARG A 25 0.13 6.99 -5.39
C ARG A 25 0.04 5.76 -6.28
N HIS A 26 1.00 4.85 -6.18
CA HIS A 26 1.04 3.66 -7.03
C HIS A 26 0.06 2.56 -6.57
N PHE A 27 -0.41 2.63 -5.32
CA PHE A 27 -1.21 1.59 -4.68
C PHE A 27 -2.66 2.03 -4.42
N GLN A 28 -2.96 3.33 -4.51
CA GLN A 28 -4.30 3.91 -4.27
C GLN A 28 -5.38 3.45 -5.27
N MET A 29 -4.99 3.00 -6.46
CA MET A 29 -5.92 2.60 -7.53
C MET A 29 -6.51 1.20 -7.35
N PHE A 30 -6.02 0.43 -6.39
CA PHE A 30 -6.43 -0.94 -6.13
C PHE A 30 -7.05 -0.99 -4.75
N GLY A 31 -8.29 -1.46 -4.61
CA GLY A 31 -9.15 -1.31 -3.41
C GLY A 31 -8.67 -1.96 -2.08
N ALA A 32 -7.37 -2.21 -1.90
CA ALA A 32 -6.79 -2.51 -0.59
C ALA A 32 -6.49 -1.22 0.19
N ARG A 33 -6.38 -1.35 1.51
CA ARG A 33 -5.90 -0.27 2.37
C ARG A 33 -4.40 -0.07 2.14
N VAL A 34 -3.95 1.19 2.05
CA VAL A 34 -2.54 1.55 1.89
C VAL A 34 -2.14 2.47 3.04
N VAL A 35 -1.02 2.19 3.69
CA VAL A 35 -0.50 2.98 4.82
C VAL A 35 0.93 3.44 4.51
N ASN A 36 1.22 4.69 4.83
CA ASN A 36 2.58 5.22 4.77
C ASN A 36 3.21 5.11 6.17
N PRO A 37 4.19 4.22 6.39
CA PRO A 37 4.76 4.01 7.73
C PRO A 37 5.55 5.22 8.24
N TRP A 38 5.85 6.20 7.37
CA TRP A 38 6.51 7.44 7.76
C TRP A 38 5.54 8.55 8.22
N GLU A 39 4.22 8.42 8.02
CA GLU A 39 3.25 9.46 8.42
C GLU A 39 3.01 9.58 9.94
N GLY A 40 3.61 8.70 10.75
CA GLY A 40 3.57 8.76 12.21
C GLY A 40 4.93 8.90 12.89
N GLN A 41 6.04 8.91 12.15
CA GLN A 41 7.38 9.03 12.73
C GLN A 41 7.70 10.49 13.06
N LYS A 42 7.21 10.98 14.20
CA LYS A 42 7.81 12.13 14.86
C LYS A 42 9.16 11.68 15.43
N ILE A 43 10.23 11.87 14.66
CA ILE A 43 11.59 11.84 15.21
C ILE A 43 11.74 13.18 15.94
N GLN A 44 11.42 13.18 17.25
CA GLN A 44 11.80 14.24 18.19
C GLN A 44 13.27 14.08 18.54
#